data_AF-G7YI07-F1
#
_entry.id   AF-G7YI07-F1
#
_cell.length_a   1.000
_cell.length_b   1.000
_cell.length_c   1.000
_cell.angle_alpha   90.00
_cell.angle_beta   90.00
_cell.angle_gamma   90.00
#
_symmetry.space_group_name_H-M   'P 1'
#
loop_
_entity.id
_entity.type
_entity.pdbx_description
1 polymer ?
#
loop_
_entity_poly.entity_id
_entity_poly.type
_entity_poly.pdbx_seq_one_letter_code
_entity_poly.pdbx_strand_id
1 'polypeptide(L)'
;MHGEKGPEDITRIDAKKDLVIWLSPNMFFPLHLEKSAQKAFAILRMIRRTFSRITRTDFQILYGAYVRPLLEYANPVVYSGRTKDVVLIERVQRAATKMVSGLKSMDYETRLAVLDLFPLKYRHPRGDLILTYVLFEQGLANRFFTVDPANTRRGHGERQLLNDKNKTDPGDVGESLDPV
;
A
#
# COMPACT_ATOMS: atom_id res chain seq x y z
N MET A 1 -27.61 -6.21 47.53
CA MET A 1 -26.43 -5.34 47.31
C MET A 1 -25.76 -5.77 46.01
N HIS A 2 -26.14 -5.16 44.89
CA HIS A 2 -25.52 -5.38 43.59
C HIS A 2 -24.20 -4.59 43.59
N GLY A 3 -23.06 -5.27 43.53
CA GLY A 3 -21.76 -4.62 43.45
C GLY A 3 -21.59 -4.00 42.07
N GLU A 4 -21.51 -2.67 42.02
CA GLU A 4 -21.13 -1.95 40.81
C GLU A 4 -19.71 -2.38 40.40
N LYS A 5 -19.59 -3.01 39.24
CA LYS A 5 -18.30 -3.20 38.58
C LYS A 5 -17.85 -1.82 38.09
N GLY A 6 -16.81 -1.28 38.71
CA GLY A 6 -16.11 -0.10 38.20
C GLY A 6 -15.60 -0.31 36.77
N PRO A 7 -15.33 0.78 36.02
CA PRO A 7 -14.95 0.69 34.63
C PRO A 7 -13.69 -0.16 34.47
N GLU A 8 -13.80 -1.22 33.67
CA GLU A 8 -12.68 -2.07 33.30
C GLU A 8 -11.64 -1.21 32.58
N ASP A 9 -10.47 -1.03 33.21
CA ASP A 9 -9.39 -0.22 32.69
C ASP A 9 -8.90 -0.86 31.38
N ILE A 10 -9.18 -0.20 30.25
CA ILE A 10 -8.90 -0.75 28.92
C ILE A 10 -7.37 -0.74 28.74
N THR A 11 -6.72 -1.84 29.08
CA THR A 11 -5.28 -2.02 28.88
C THR A 11 -4.88 -1.58 27.47
N ARG A 12 -3.99 -0.60 27.39
CA ARG A 12 -3.50 -0.05 26.12
C ARG A 12 -2.78 -1.15 25.35
N ILE A 13 -3.34 -1.56 24.21
CA ILE A 13 -2.75 -2.56 23.33
C ILE A 13 -1.91 -1.86 22.25
N ASP A 14 -0.61 -2.16 22.20
CA ASP A 14 0.32 -1.50 21.26
C ASP A 14 0.18 -1.99 19.80
N ALA A 15 -0.23 -3.25 19.60
CA ALA A 15 -0.58 -3.77 18.28
C ALA A 15 -1.51 -4.99 18.39
N LYS A 16 -2.51 -5.07 17.51
CA LYS A 16 -3.44 -6.21 17.39
C LYS A 16 -3.35 -6.79 15.99
N LYS A 17 -3.31 -8.12 15.88
CA LYS A 17 -3.41 -8.81 14.60
C LYS A 17 -4.87 -9.16 14.31
N ASP A 18 -5.37 -8.74 13.16
CA ASP A 18 -6.69 -9.11 12.65
C ASP A 18 -6.67 -9.25 11.13
N LEU A 19 -7.39 -10.23 10.57
CA LEU A 19 -7.40 -10.54 9.13
C LEU A 19 -6.01 -10.57 8.47
N VAL A 20 -4.99 -11.06 9.20
CA VAL A 20 -3.57 -11.12 8.79
C VAL A 20 -2.85 -9.75 8.77
N ILE A 21 -3.55 -8.66 9.06
CA ILE A 21 -3.02 -7.30 9.20
C ILE A 21 -2.60 -7.04 10.65
N TRP A 22 -1.48 -6.34 10.85
CA TRP A 22 -1.08 -5.85 12.17
C TRP A 22 -1.49 -4.39 12.28
N LEU A 23 -2.44 -4.10 13.18
CA LEU A 23 -3.00 -2.79 13.43
C LEU A 23 -2.31 -2.16 14.64
N SER A 24 -1.80 -0.95 14.47
CA SER A 24 -1.36 -0.10 15.58
C SER A 24 -2.41 0.97 15.87
N PRO A 25 -2.52 1.48 17.11
CA PRO A 25 -3.52 2.49 17.51
C PRO A 25 -3.54 3.75 16.63
N ASN A 26 -2.39 4.12 16.07
CA ASN A 26 -2.24 5.31 15.23
C ASN A 26 -2.59 5.06 13.75
N MET A 27 -3.19 3.91 13.41
CA MET A 27 -3.51 3.49 12.03
C MET A 27 -2.30 3.51 11.08
N PHE A 28 -1.08 3.42 11.63
CA PHE A 28 0.13 3.18 10.86
C PHE A 28 0.43 1.69 10.83
N PHE A 29 0.96 1.22 9.70
CA PHE A 29 1.21 -0.21 9.47
C PHE A 29 2.69 -0.62 9.30
N PRO A 30 3.68 0.05 9.93
CA PRO A 30 5.09 -0.30 9.73
C PRO A 30 5.39 -1.73 10.22
N LEU A 31 4.78 -2.13 11.35
CA LEU A 31 4.91 -3.48 11.89
C LEU A 31 4.37 -4.53 10.91
N HIS A 32 3.24 -4.25 10.25
CA HIS A 32 2.68 -5.18 9.27
C HIS A 32 3.63 -5.35 8.08
N LEU A 33 4.11 -4.23 7.50
CA LEU A 33 5.02 -4.27 6.36
C LEU A 33 6.34 -4.96 6.69
N GLU A 34 6.85 -4.78 7.91
CA GLU A 34 8.01 -5.50 8.40
C GLU A 34 7.77 -7.02 8.48
N LYS A 35 6.66 -7.43 9.09
CA LYS A 35 6.29 -8.85 9.20
C LYS A 35 6.05 -9.48 7.82
N SER A 36 5.44 -8.74 6.90
CA SER A 36 5.20 -9.16 5.52
C SER A 36 6.53 -9.32 4.75
N ALA A 37 7.45 -8.36 4.87
CA ALA A 37 8.77 -8.45 4.27
C ALA A 37 9.59 -9.62 4.84
N GLN A 38 9.56 -9.84 6.17
CA GLN A 38 10.24 -10.97 6.82
C GLN A 38 9.75 -12.32 6.28
N LYS A 39 8.42 -12.50 6.18
CA LYS A 39 7.84 -13.71 5.58
C LYS A 39 8.24 -13.89 4.13
N ALA A 40 8.19 -12.82 3.35
CA ALA A 40 8.58 -12.87 1.94
C ALA A 40 10.05 -13.25 1.75
N PHE A 41 10.97 -12.70 2.57
CA PHE A 41 12.37 -13.12 2.56
C PHE A 41 12.56 -14.59 2.96
N ALA A 42 11.80 -15.08 3.94
CA ALA A 42 11.84 -16.48 4.33
C ALA A 42 11.44 -17.40 3.16
N ILE A 43 10.38 -17.04 2.42
CA ILE A 43 9.94 -17.76 1.22
C ILE A 43 11.01 -17.71 0.12
N LEU A 44 11.57 -16.53 -0.17
CA LEU A 44 12.66 -16.40 -1.14
C LEU A 44 13.86 -17.30 -0.78
N ARG A 45 14.19 -17.40 0.52
CA ARG A 45 15.25 -18.30 1.00
C ARG A 45 14.90 -19.76 0.77
N MET A 46 13.65 -20.17 0.97
CA MET A 46 13.19 -21.53 0.67
C MET A 46 13.28 -21.82 -0.83
N ILE A 47 12.71 -20.95 -1.67
CA ILE A 47 12.78 -21.08 -3.14
C ILE A 47 14.23 -21.25 -3.60
N ARG A 48 15.14 -20.40 -3.10
CA ARG A 48 16.56 -20.45 -3.46
C ARG A 48 17.25 -21.76 -3.06
N ARG A 49 16.77 -22.43 -2.00
CA ARG A 49 17.32 -23.72 -1.53
C ARG A 49 16.76 -24.89 -2.31
N THR A 50 15.50 -24.82 -2.71
CA THR A 50 14.80 -25.90 -3.41
C THR A 50 15.19 -25.97 -4.90
N PHE A 51 15.34 -24.82 -5.55
CA PHE A 51 15.61 -24.75 -6.99
C PHE A 51 17.07 -24.35 -7.25
N SER A 52 17.83 -25.23 -7.93
CA SER A 52 19.24 -24.98 -8.28
C SER A 52 19.40 -23.91 -9.37
N ARG A 53 18.43 -23.83 -10.28
CA ARG A 53 18.28 -22.78 -11.29
C ARG A 53 16.83 -22.33 -11.34
N ILE A 54 16.62 -21.04 -11.50
CA ILE A 54 15.29 -20.43 -11.60
C ILE A 54 15.22 -19.73 -12.94
N THR A 55 14.36 -20.23 -13.83
CA THR A 55 14.11 -19.59 -15.13
C THR A 55 13.12 -18.43 -14.98
N ARG A 56 12.89 -17.68 -16.07
CA ARG A 56 11.90 -16.59 -16.09
C ARG A 56 10.48 -17.09 -15.78
N THR A 57 10.10 -18.24 -16.33
CA THR A 57 8.77 -18.83 -16.12
C THR A 57 8.59 -19.32 -14.70
N ASP A 58 9.59 -20.02 -14.15
CA ASP A 58 9.56 -20.47 -12.74
C ASP A 58 9.43 -19.28 -11.81
N PHE A 59 10.20 -18.21 -12.08
CA PHE A 59 10.14 -16.99 -11.31
C PHE A 59 8.74 -16.37 -11.33
N GLN A 60 8.10 -16.25 -12.49
CA GLN A 60 6.75 -15.67 -12.59
C GLN A 60 5.74 -16.47 -11.75
N ILE A 61 5.80 -17.79 -11.81
CA ILE A 61 4.93 -18.69 -11.03
C ILE A 61 5.22 -18.55 -9.53
N LEU A 62 6.49 -18.72 -9.12
CA LEU A 62 6.87 -18.74 -7.72
C LEU A 62 6.71 -17.37 -7.04
N TYR A 63 7.15 -16.31 -7.71
CA TYR A 63 7.01 -14.95 -7.21
C TYR A 63 5.54 -14.54 -7.16
N GLY A 64 4.79 -14.81 -8.24
CA GLY A 64 3.36 -14.48 -8.34
C GLY A 64 2.50 -15.20 -7.30
N ALA A 65 2.75 -16.48 -7.04
CA ALA A 65 1.94 -17.28 -6.12
C ALA A 65 2.31 -17.08 -4.64
N TYR A 66 3.60 -16.96 -4.31
CA TYR A 66 4.03 -17.02 -2.90
C TYR A 66 4.53 -15.69 -2.34
N VAL A 67 5.16 -14.85 -3.16
CA VAL A 67 5.83 -13.63 -2.68
C VAL A 67 4.95 -12.41 -2.87
N ARG A 68 4.37 -12.25 -4.07
CA ARG A 68 3.55 -11.10 -4.45
C ARG A 68 2.34 -10.90 -3.53
N PRO A 69 1.57 -11.94 -3.14
CA PRO A 69 0.43 -11.75 -2.24
C PRO A 69 0.83 -11.23 -0.87
N LEU A 70 2.00 -11.62 -0.35
CA LEU A 70 2.48 -11.12 0.94
C LEU A 70 2.85 -9.64 0.92
N LEU A 71 3.30 -9.13 -0.22
CA LEU A 71 3.73 -7.73 -0.36
C LEU A 71 2.58 -6.80 -0.75
N GLU A 72 1.54 -7.32 -1.40
CA GLU A 72 0.44 -6.52 -1.98
C GLU A 72 -0.91 -6.69 -1.25
N TYR A 73 -0.99 -7.61 -0.29
CA TYR A 73 -2.22 -7.81 0.48
C TYR A 73 -2.59 -6.54 1.25
N ALA A 74 -3.87 -6.17 1.14
CA ALA A 74 -4.45 -4.99 1.78
C ALA A 74 -3.72 -3.67 1.46
N ASN A 75 -3.06 -3.58 0.30
CA ASN A 75 -2.35 -2.37 -0.14
C ASN A 75 -3.14 -1.05 0.00
N PRO A 76 -4.45 -0.97 -0.32
CA PRO A 76 -5.22 0.27 -0.13
C PRO A 76 -5.29 0.75 1.32
N VAL A 77 -5.17 -0.16 2.28
CA VAL A 77 -5.28 0.13 3.72
C VAL A 77 -3.91 0.31 4.36
N VAL A 78 -2.96 -0.56 3.98
CA VAL A 78 -1.68 -0.72 4.66
C VAL A 78 -0.62 0.27 4.17
N TYR A 79 -0.78 0.82 2.97
CA TYR A 79 0.20 1.73 2.40
C TYR A 79 0.26 3.05 3.18
N SER A 80 1.44 3.39 3.70
CA SER A 80 1.65 4.57 4.54
C SER A 80 2.23 5.77 3.79
N GLY A 81 2.63 5.61 2.52
CA GLY A 81 3.37 6.62 1.75
C GLY A 81 4.80 6.89 2.25
N ARG A 82 5.24 6.26 3.34
CA ARG A 82 6.57 6.51 3.92
C ARG A 82 7.65 5.86 3.06
N THR A 83 8.67 6.63 2.73
CA THR A 83 9.81 6.16 1.92
C THR A 83 10.48 4.92 2.51
N LYS A 84 10.58 4.83 3.85
CA LYS A 84 11.17 3.67 4.54
C LYS A 84 10.43 2.36 4.23
N ASP A 85 9.10 2.42 4.24
CA ASP A 85 8.22 1.28 4.03
C ASP A 85 8.27 0.82 2.57
N VAL A 86 8.27 1.77 1.64
CA VAL A 86 8.46 1.51 0.21
C VAL A 86 9.81 0.85 -0.04
N VAL A 87 10.89 1.38 0.54
CA VAL A 87 12.25 0.82 0.39
C VAL A 87 12.33 -0.60 0.94
N LEU A 88 11.67 -0.89 2.08
CA LEU A 88 11.66 -2.22 2.68
C LEU A 88 11.02 -3.27 1.77
N ILE A 89 9.84 -2.96 1.23
CA ILE A 89 9.09 -3.85 0.34
C ILE A 89 9.81 -3.99 -1.00
N GLU A 90 10.36 -2.91 -1.56
CA GLU A 90 11.13 -2.92 -2.79
C GLU A 90 12.41 -3.78 -2.68
N ARG A 91 13.03 -3.83 -1.48
CA ARG A 91 14.19 -4.68 -1.21
C ARG A 91 13.89 -6.16 -1.43
N VAL A 92 12.66 -6.59 -1.12
CA VAL A 92 12.22 -7.97 -1.35
C VAL A 92 12.18 -8.26 -2.86
N GLN A 93 11.57 -7.39 -3.67
CA GLN A 93 11.53 -7.55 -5.13
C GLN A 93 12.95 -7.52 -5.74
N ARG A 94 13.82 -6.63 -5.27
CA ARG A 94 15.24 -6.58 -5.70
C ARG A 94 15.97 -7.88 -5.40
N ALA A 95 15.72 -8.49 -4.23
CA ALA A 95 16.33 -9.77 -3.88
C ALA A 95 15.76 -10.91 -4.75
N ALA A 96 14.44 -10.93 -4.96
CA ALA A 96 13.76 -11.94 -5.76
C ALA A 96 14.28 -11.95 -7.21
N THR A 97 14.32 -10.79 -7.86
CA THR A 97 14.76 -10.66 -9.26
C THR A 97 16.21 -11.09 -9.49
N LYS A 98 17.09 -10.99 -8.47
CA LYS A 98 18.48 -11.48 -8.52
C LYS A 98 18.61 -13.00 -8.51
N MET A 99 17.56 -13.73 -8.15
CA MET A 99 17.58 -15.19 -8.08
C MET A 99 17.41 -15.85 -9.45
N VAL A 100 16.91 -15.11 -10.44
CA VAL A 100 16.72 -15.61 -11.81
C VAL A 100 18.06 -15.78 -12.50
N SER A 101 18.26 -16.93 -13.14
CA SER A 101 19.50 -17.24 -13.86
C SER A 101 19.80 -16.19 -14.92
N GLY A 102 21.04 -15.68 -14.93
CA GLY A 102 21.49 -14.66 -15.88
C GLY A 102 21.15 -13.21 -15.51
N LEU A 103 20.31 -12.97 -14.49
CA LEU A 103 19.88 -11.60 -14.14
C LEU A 103 20.65 -10.97 -12.96
N LYS A 104 21.45 -11.75 -12.23
CA LYS A 104 22.10 -11.31 -10.98
C LYS A 104 22.98 -10.05 -11.13
N SER A 105 23.73 -9.94 -12.23
CA SER A 105 24.65 -8.83 -12.50
C SER A 105 24.00 -7.62 -13.16
N MET A 106 22.79 -7.76 -13.69
CA MET A 106 22.07 -6.65 -14.33
C MET A 106 21.67 -5.59 -13.30
N ASP A 107 21.53 -4.35 -13.76
CA ASP A 107 20.90 -3.30 -12.96
C ASP A 107 19.42 -3.64 -12.68
N TYR A 108 18.85 -2.95 -11.70
CA TYR A 108 17.50 -3.31 -11.24
C TYR A 108 16.42 -3.04 -12.27
N GLU A 109 16.50 -1.93 -13.01
CA GLU A 109 15.47 -1.53 -13.96
C GLU A 109 15.47 -2.50 -15.16
N THR A 110 16.66 -2.90 -15.64
CA THR A 110 16.78 -3.94 -16.67
C THR A 110 16.21 -5.27 -16.20
N ARG A 111 16.46 -5.68 -14.95
CA ARG A 111 15.84 -6.90 -14.39
C ARG A 111 14.31 -6.83 -14.40
N LEU A 112 13.74 -5.67 -14.08
CA LEU A 112 12.29 -5.47 -14.10
C LEU A 112 11.73 -5.58 -15.53
N ALA A 113 12.39 -4.94 -16.50
CA ALA A 113 11.99 -5.02 -17.90
C ALA A 113 12.03 -6.47 -18.43
N VAL A 114 13.11 -7.21 -18.15
CA VAL A 114 13.24 -8.62 -18.58
C VAL A 114 12.17 -9.51 -17.96
N LEU A 115 11.77 -9.25 -16.71
CA LEU A 115 10.78 -10.06 -15.99
C LEU A 115 9.33 -9.57 -16.20
N ASP A 116 9.13 -8.49 -16.95
CA ASP A 116 7.84 -7.81 -17.13
C ASP A 116 7.19 -7.44 -15.78
N LEU A 117 7.98 -6.78 -14.92
CA LEU A 117 7.56 -6.35 -13.59
C LEU A 117 7.52 -4.82 -13.47
N PHE A 118 6.49 -4.32 -12.80
CA PHE A 118 6.48 -2.95 -12.32
C PHE A 118 7.19 -2.83 -10.96
N PRO A 119 7.88 -1.70 -10.68
CA PRO A 119 8.33 -1.35 -9.34
C PRO A 119 7.16 -1.41 -8.34
N LEU A 120 7.39 -1.86 -7.09
CA LEU A 120 6.29 -1.98 -6.12
C LEU A 120 5.73 -0.61 -5.73
N LYS A 121 6.58 0.43 -5.72
CA LYS A 121 6.15 1.83 -5.53
C LYS A 121 5.05 2.27 -6.52
N TYR A 122 5.04 1.70 -7.73
CA TYR A 122 4.06 2.05 -8.76
C TYR A 122 2.76 1.26 -8.64
N ARG A 123 2.75 0.16 -7.88
CA ARG A 123 1.58 -0.71 -7.79
C ARG A 123 0.48 -0.16 -6.90
N HIS A 124 0.83 0.60 -5.87
CA HIS A 124 -0.16 1.27 -5.05
C HIS A 124 -0.99 2.31 -5.82
N PRO A 125 -0.39 3.34 -6.47
CA PRO A 125 -1.17 4.30 -7.25
C PRO A 125 -1.91 3.64 -8.42
N ARG A 126 -1.36 2.57 -9.01
CA ARG A 126 -2.09 1.77 -10.00
C ARG A 126 -3.32 1.08 -9.39
N GLY A 127 -3.19 0.50 -8.21
CA GLY A 127 -4.28 -0.15 -7.49
C GLY A 127 -5.37 0.84 -7.10
N ASP A 128 -4.99 2.01 -6.61
CA ASP A 128 -5.93 3.08 -6.27
C ASP A 128 -6.70 3.58 -7.49
N LEU A 129 -6.01 3.73 -8.63
CA LEU A 129 -6.65 4.12 -9.89
C LEU A 129 -7.67 3.06 -10.35
N ILE A 130 -7.31 1.78 -10.27
CA ILE A 130 -8.23 0.68 -10.61
C ILE A 130 -9.44 0.67 -9.65
N LEU A 131 -9.21 0.81 -8.34
CA LEU A 131 -10.29 0.86 -7.36
C LEU A 131 -11.21 2.06 -7.60
N THR A 132 -10.64 3.23 -7.88
CA THR A 132 -11.38 4.45 -8.20
C THR A 132 -12.25 4.24 -9.43
N TYR A 133 -11.68 3.70 -10.51
CA TYR A 133 -12.42 3.39 -11.73
C TYR A 133 -13.59 2.43 -11.47
N VAL A 134 -13.36 1.34 -10.72
CA VAL A 134 -14.42 0.38 -10.34
C VAL A 134 -15.52 1.05 -9.52
N LEU A 135 -15.16 1.96 -8.61
CA LEU A 135 -16.13 2.70 -7.79
C LEU A 135 -17.02 3.62 -8.65
N PHE A 136 -16.46 4.20 -9.72
CA PHE A 136 -17.19 5.02 -10.68
C PHE A 136 -18.12 4.19 -11.56
N GLU A 137 -17.61 3.11 -12.16
CA GLU A 137 -18.41 2.19 -12.99
C GLU A 137 -19.61 1.61 -12.22
N GLN A 138 -19.44 1.36 -10.92
CA GLN A 138 -20.52 0.86 -10.06
C GLN A 138 -21.44 1.96 -9.51
N GLY A 139 -21.22 3.22 -9.87
CA GLY A 139 -21.99 4.37 -9.38
C GLY A 139 -21.86 4.65 -7.89
N LEU A 140 -20.99 3.92 -7.18
CA LEU A 140 -20.72 4.10 -5.75
C LEU A 140 -20.01 5.44 -5.48
N ALA A 141 -19.22 5.91 -6.45
CA ALA A 141 -18.51 7.18 -6.36
C ALA A 141 -19.46 8.38 -6.36
N ASN A 142 -20.63 8.29 -7.01
CA ASN A 142 -21.63 9.37 -7.08
C ASN A 142 -22.20 9.76 -5.70
N ARG A 143 -22.01 8.89 -4.70
CA ARG A 143 -22.40 9.17 -3.31
C ARG A 143 -21.43 10.11 -2.60
N PHE A 144 -20.20 10.21 -3.09
CA PHE A 144 -19.11 10.98 -2.48
C PHE A 144 -18.63 12.14 -3.37
N PHE A 145 -18.62 11.94 -4.68
CA PHE A 145 -18.15 12.87 -5.70
C PHE A 145 -19.27 13.21 -6.68
N THR A 146 -19.29 14.47 -7.13
CA THR A 146 -20.19 14.92 -8.21
C THR A 146 -19.38 15.06 -9.49
N VAL A 147 -19.80 14.33 -10.52
CA VAL A 147 -19.22 14.46 -11.87
C VAL A 147 -19.60 15.83 -12.42
N ASP A 148 -18.60 16.64 -12.81
CA ASP A 148 -18.85 17.89 -13.51
C ASP A 148 -19.37 17.57 -14.93
N PRO A 149 -20.63 17.92 -15.28
CA PRO A 149 -21.17 17.67 -16.61
C PRO A 149 -20.52 18.55 -17.69
N ALA A 150 -19.82 19.62 -17.30
CA ALA A 150 -19.16 20.53 -18.22
C ALA A 150 -17.81 19.93 -18.69
N ASN A 151 -17.82 19.20 -19.80
CA ASN A 151 -16.64 18.68 -20.51
C ASN A 151 -15.77 19.80 -21.16
N THR A 152 -15.73 21.00 -20.56
CA THR A 152 -15.29 22.24 -21.20
C THR A 152 -13.79 22.50 -21.02
N ARG A 153 -13.04 21.61 -20.35
CA ARG A 153 -11.60 21.78 -20.14
C ARG A 153 -10.80 20.76 -20.95
N ARG A 154 -9.82 21.23 -21.72
CA ARG A 154 -8.91 20.40 -22.54
C ARG A 154 -8.22 19.34 -21.67
N GLY A 155 -8.59 18.07 -21.85
CA GLY A 155 -8.05 16.90 -21.16
C GLY A 155 -9.09 15.77 -21.05
N HIS A 156 -8.68 14.56 -20.67
CA HIS A 156 -9.56 13.38 -20.50
C HIS A 156 -10.77 13.71 -19.61
N GLY A 157 -11.98 13.36 -20.06
CA GLY A 157 -13.28 13.89 -19.61
C GLY A 157 -13.75 13.51 -18.19
N GLU A 158 -12.86 13.08 -17.30
CA GLU A 158 -13.22 12.55 -15.96
C GLU A 158 -12.34 13.15 -14.84
N ARG A 159 -12.22 14.48 -14.76
CA ARG A 159 -11.63 15.14 -13.58
C ARG A 159 -12.71 15.91 -12.83
N GLN A 160 -12.83 15.64 -11.52
CA GLN A 160 -13.94 16.11 -10.67
C GLN A 160 -13.46 16.99 -9.51
N LEU A 161 -14.34 17.88 -9.07
CA LEU A 161 -14.18 18.73 -7.90
C LEU A 161 -14.58 17.98 -6.62
N LEU A 162 -13.83 18.22 -5.53
CA LEU A 162 -14.26 17.81 -4.19
C LEU A 162 -15.53 18.57 -3.82
N ASN A 163 -16.52 17.86 -3.27
CA ASN A 163 -17.73 18.49 -2.74
C ASN A 163 -17.38 19.59 -1.73
N ASP A 164 -17.93 20.80 -1.91
CA ASP A 164 -17.67 21.96 -1.03
C ASP A 164 -18.08 21.70 0.44
N LYS A 165 -18.84 20.63 0.71
CA LYS A 165 -19.21 20.19 2.07
C LYS A 165 -18.02 19.68 2.91
N ASN A 166 -16.86 19.43 2.30
CA ASN A 166 -15.65 18.94 2.97
C ASN A 166 -14.51 19.98 2.99
N LYS A 167 -14.79 21.25 2.67
CA LYS A 167 -13.86 22.35 2.94
C LYS A 167 -13.91 22.63 4.44
N THR A 168 -12.84 22.32 5.15
CA THR A 168 -12.61 22.91 6.47
C THR A 168 -12.52 24.42 6.29
N ASP A 169 -13.36 25.14 7.03
CA ASP A 169 -13.46 26.60 7.05
C ASP A 169 -12.08 27.21 7.40
N PRO A 170 -11.47 28.05 6.55
CA PRO A 170 -10.28 28.79 6.90
C PRO A 170 -10.70 30.08 7.59
N GLY A 171 -11.25 29.96 8.80
CA GLY A 171 -11.85 31.10 9.48
C GLY A 171 -11.93 30.90 10.99
N ASP A 172 -10.77 30.82 11.66
CA ASP A 172 -10.55 31.50 12.94
C ASP A 172 -9.06 31.43 13.36
N VAL A 173 -8.24 32.35 12.84
CA VAL A 173 -7.03 32.81 13.54
C VAL A 173 -6.86 34.29 13.22
N GLY A 174 -7.48 35.13 14.04
CA GLY A 174 -7.24 36.56 14.05
C GLY A 174 -7.49 37.14 15.43
N GLU A 175 -6.41 37.27 16.22
CA GLU A 175 -6.11 38.39 17.15
C GLU A 175 -4.80 38.07 17.90
N SER A 176 -3.68 38.65 17.45
CA SER A 176 -3.06 39.90 17.92
C SER A 176 -2.01 39.66 19.01
N LEU A 177 -0.74 39.88 18.67
CA LEU A 177 0.27 40.41 19.60
C LEU A 177 1.18 41.34 18.79
N ASP A 178 1.04 42.64 19.05
CA ASP A 178 1.93 43.71 18.58
C ASP A 178 3.28 43.69 19.32
N PRO A 179 4.34 44.31 18.77
CA PRO A 179 5.70 44.23 19.30
C PRO A 179 6.02 45.37 20.29
N VAL A 180 6.65 45.02 21.42
CA VAL A 180 7.64 45.85 22.16
C VAL A 180 8.73 44.94 22.68
#